data_AF-A0A0K8J6M5-F1
#
_entry.id   AF-A0A0K8J6M5-F1
#
_cell.length_a   1.000
_cell.length_b   1.000
_cell.length_c   1.000
_cell.angle_alpha   90.00
_cell.angle_beta   90.00
_cell.angle_gamma   90.00
#
_symmetry.space_group_name_H-M   'P 1'
#
loop_
_entity.id
_entity.type
_entity.pdbx_description
1 polymer ?
#
loop_
_entity_poly.entity_id
_entity_poly.type
_entity_poly.pdbx_seq_one_letter_code
_entity_poly.pdbx_strand_id
1 'polypeptide(L)'
;MINITNIKGISNSYPEEIEGTNEWYSCREGTVEYCDLYEAQEIFNNDGFFKGMNYHLIHYPDGEVHSPFQIQGNVYVEKPIWNNGIFNFLVVDFHEKLIKIKKYIPEKQKLEVITELSLSEVEDCYNLKLETTPLTLGRSGNDGFYEIVWPEKKKIAIGKTETVLFRDGDRLYLSEWYEDPEYHENVIVRNIQTGEIIEKSEGYLRRLPNNVYWKI
;
A
#
# COMPACT_ATOMS: atom_id res chain seq x y z
N MET A 1 -16.40 -12.80 29.84
CA MET A 1 -16.49 -14.03 29.02
C MET A 1 -15.78 -13.72 27.71
N ILE A 2 -14.78 -14.51 27.32
CA ILE A 2 -13.99 -14.27 26.10
C ILE A 2 -14.75 -14.92 24.94
N ASN A 3 -14.85 -14.23 23.80
CA ASN A 3 -15.38 -14.81 22.56
C ASN A 3 -14.20 -15.29 21.70
N ILE A 4 -14.15 -16.58 21.36
CA ILE A 4 -13.09 -17.18 20.55
C ILE A 4 -13.72 -17.65 19.24
N THR A 5 -13.37 -16.99 18.13
CA THR A 5 -13.79 -17.36 16.79
C THR A 5 -12.67 -18.12 16.10
N ASN A 6 -12.96 -19.32 15.58
CA ASN A 6 -11.99 -20.10 14.80
C ASN A 6 -12.08 -19.72 13.31
N ILE A 7 -11.05 -19.04 12.80
CA ILE A 7 -10.96 -18.64 11.39
C ILE A 7 -10.63 -19.86 10.52
N LYS A 8 -11.33 -20.01 9.39
CA LYS A 8 -11.17 -21.13 8.46
C LYS A 8 -10.85 -20.63 7.06
N GLY A 9 -10.18 -21.45 6.25
CA GLY A 9 -9.94 -21.15 4.83
C GLY A 9 -8.70 -20.30 4.55
N ILE A 10 -7.84 -20.10 5.55
CA ILE A 10 -6.53 -19.44 5.41
C ILE A 10 -5.44 -20.28 6.08
N SER A 11 -4.19 -20.08 5.67
CA SER A 11 -3.01 -20.69 6.30
C SER A 11 -2.71 -20.07 7.68
N ASN A 12 -1.77 -20.66 8.42
CA ASN A 12 -1.39 -20.20 9.77
C ASN A 12 -0.55 -18.90 9.73
N SER A 13 -1.13 -17.85 9.17
CA SER A 13 -0.55 -16.52 9.03
C SER A 13 -1.19 -15.55 10.04
N TYR A 14 -0.42 -14.55 10.48
CA TYR A 14 -0.87 -13.57 11.46
C TYR A 14 -1.79 -12.51 10.81
N PRO A 15 -3.03 -12.31 11.28
CA PRO A 15 -3.88 -11.22 10.80
C PRO A 15 -3.38 -9.86 11.28
N GLU A 16 -3.20 -8.92 10.35
CA GLU A 16 -2.84 -7.54 10.64
C GLU A 16 -4.02 -6.61 10.39
N GLU A 17 -4.21 -5.60 11.25
CA GLU A 17 -5.23 -4.57 11.04
C GLU A 17 -4.96 -3.80 9.74
N ILE A 18 -6.03 -3.50 9.00
CA ILE A 18 -5.94 -2.67 7.80
C ILE A 18 -6.18 -1.22 8.22
N GLU A 19 -5.19 -0.36 8.02
CA GLU A 19 -5.28 1.05 8.37
C GLU A 19 -6.47 1.74 7.68
N GLY A 20 -7.20 2.58 8.43
CA GLY A 20 -8.39 3.28 7.95
C GLY A 20 -9.71 2.56 8.22
N THR A 21 -9.70 1.38 8.84
CA THR A 21 -10.89 0.67 9.33
C THR A 21 -10.59 -0.06 10.64
N ASN A 22 -11.61 -0.28 11.46
CA ASN A 22 -11.57 -1.10 12.68
C ASN A 22 -12.32 -2.44 12.51
N GLU A 23 -12.78 -2.74 11.30
CA GLU A 23 -13.60 -3.92 10.99
C GLU A 23 -12.86 -4.96 10.16
N TRP A 24 -11.65 -4.65 9.66
CA TRP A 24 -10.99 -5.52 8.70
C TRP A 24 -9.52 -5.76 9.01
N TYR A 25 -9.14 -7.01 8.83
CA TYR A 25 -7.78 -7.50 8.95
C TYR A 25 -7.36 -8.14 7.63
N SER A 26 -6.08 -8.04 7.30
CA SER A 26 -5.47 -8.72 6.16
C SER A 26 -4.55 -9.82 6.63
N CYS A 27 -4.53 -10.94 5.92
CA CYS A 27 -3.67 -12.06 6.21
C CYS A 27 -2.91 -12.45 4.93
N ARG A 28 -1.58 -12.39 4.97
CA ARG A 28 -0.74 -12.71 3.80
C ARG A 28 -0.74 -14.22 3.54
N GLU A 29 -0.92 -14.59 2.28
CA GLU A 29 -0.72 -15.95 1.79
C GLU A 29 0.40 -15.93 0.75
N GLY A 30 1.55 -16.51 1.09
CA GLY A 30 2.71 -16.51 0.21
C GLY A 30 3.71 -17.56 0.66
N THR A 31 4.70 -17.81 -0.20
CA THR A 31 5.66 -18.91 0.01
C THR A 31 7.02 -18.45 0.47
N VAL A 32 7.26 -17.13 0.46
CA VAL A 32 8.47 -16.49 0.97
C VAL A 32 8.03 -15.59 2.12
N GLU A 33 8.47 -15.91 3.33
CA GLU A 33 8.26 -15.06 4.49
C GLU A 33 9.00 -13.74 4.28
N TYR A 34 8.32 -12.61 4.53
CA TYR A 34 8.90 -11.26 4.44
C TYR A 34 9.49 -10.89 3.07
N CYS A 35 8.75 -11.16 1.99
CA CYS A 35 9.08 -10.66 0.65
C CYS A 35 8.24 -9.41 0.32
N ASP A 36 8.88 -8.30 -0.02
CA ASP A 36 8.22 -7.13 -0.59
C ASP A 36 8.13 -7.18 -2.13
N LEU A 37 7.45 -6.19 -2.73
CA LEU A 37 7.23 -6.17 -4.18
C LEU A 37 8.53 -6.01 -4.98
N TYR A 38 9.51 -5.25 -4.47
CA TYR A 38 10.79 -5.06 -5.15
C TYR A 38 11.64 -6.32 -5.05
N GLU A 39 11.69 -6.97 -3.89
CA GLU A 39 12.35 -8.27 -3.73
C GLU A 39 11.71 -9.33 -4.63
N ALA A 40 10.38 -9.33 -4.78
CA ALA A 40 9.68 -10.22 -5.70
C ALA A 40 10.05 -9.96 -7.17
N GLN A 41 10.24 -8.69 -7.54
CA GLN A 41 10.76 -8.30 -8.85
C GLN A 41 12.17 -8.85 -9.07
N GLU A 42 13.05 -8.71 -8.07
CA GLU A 42 14.43 -9.21 -8.14
C GLU A 42 14.50 -10.74 -8.23
N ILE A 43 13.66 -11.46 -7.48
CA ILE A 43 13.53 -12.93 -7.60
C ILE A 43 13.15 -13.30 -9.04
N PHE A 44 12.13 -12.64 -9.60
CA PHE A 44 11.71 -12.90 -10.97
C PHE A 44 12.80 -12.57 -12.00
N ASN A 45 13.51 -11.45 -11.83
CA ASN A 45 14.60 -11.04 -12.73
C ASN A 45 15.76 -12.03 -12.73
N ASN A 46 16.10 -12.59 -11.56
CA ASN A 46 17.20 -13.53 -11.39
C ASN A 46 16.84 -14.96 -11.84
N ASP A 47 15.66 -15.44 -11.44
CA ASP A 47 15.28 -16.85 -11.60
C ASP A 47 14.33 -17.08 -12.79
N GLY A 48 13.76 -16.02 -13.37
CA GLY A 48 12.70 -16.08 -14.38
C GLY A 48 11.34 -16.53 -13.83
N PHE A 49 11.23 -16.70 -12.51
CA PHE A 49 10.03 -17.18 -11.86
C PHE A 49 9.91 -16.68 -10.42
N PHE A 50 8.76 -16.09 -10.10
CA PHE A 50 8.33 -15.79 -8.73
C PHE A 50 7.13 -16.68 -8.40
N LYS A 51 7.08 -17.30 -7.22
CA LYS A 51 6.02 -18.29 -6.93
C LYS A 51 4.63 -17.66 -6.75
N GLY A 52 4.58 -16.37 -6.47
CA GLY A 52 3.34 -15.62 -6.26
C GLY A 52 3.00 -15.39 -4.79
N MET A 53 2.19 -14.37 -4.54
CA MET A 53 1.58 -14.15 -3.22
C MET A 53 0.24 -13.40 -3.32
N ASN A 54 -0.58 -13.54 -2.29
CA ASN A 54 -1.85 -12.83 -2.16
C ASN A 54 -2.14 -12.41 -0.70
N TYR A 55 -3.29 -11.76 -0.52
CA TYR A 55 -3.87 -11.50 0.80
C TYR A 55 -5.32 -11.99 0.87
N HIS A 56 -5.65 -12.58 2.02
CA HIS A 56 -7.01 -12.79 2.48
C HIS A 56 -7.47 -11.60 3.33
N LEU A 57 -8.77 -11.35 3.35
CA LEU A 57 -9.42 -10.36 4.20
C LEU A 57 -10.26 -11.09 5.25
N ILE A 58 -10.21 -10.63 6.49
CA ILE A 58 -10.98 -11.17 7.60
C ILE A 58 -11.84 -10.05 8.18
N HIS A 59 -13.15 -10.26 8.18
CA HIS A 59 -14.10 -9.34 8.78
C HIS A 59 -14.18 -9.56 10.29
N TYR A 60 -14.14 -8.47 11.05
CA TYR A 60 -14.39 -8.44 12.49
C TYR A 60 -15.82 -7.93 12.73
N PRO A 61 -16.58 -8.54 13.66
CA PRO A 61 -16.18 -9.58 14.62
C PRO A 61 -16.48 -11.02 14.20
N ASP A 62 -17.19 -11.24 13.09
CA ASP A 62 -17.72 -12.57 12.72
C ASP A 62 -16.65 -13.55 12.20
N GLY A 63 -15.50 -13.05 11.77
CA GLY A 63 -14.42 -13.86 11.23
C GLY A 63 -14.65 -14.33 9.80
N GLU A 64 -15.57 -13.70 9.05
CA GLU A 64 -15.80 -14.01 7.64
C GLU A 64 -14.51 -13.77 6.83
N VAL A 65 -14.11 -14.78 6.06
CA VAL A 65 -12.91 -14.71 5.21
C VAL A 65 -13.32 -14.44 3.77
N HIS A 66 -12.73 -13.40 3.18
CA HIS A 66 -12.79 -13.14 1.76
C HIS A 66 -11.41 -13.43 1.14
N SER A 67 -11.39 -14.20 0.05
CA SER A 67 -10.18 -14.54 -0.71
C SER A 67 -10.34 -14.05 -2.16
N PRO A 68 -10.13 -12.75 -2.44
CA PRO A 68 -10.40 -12.21 -3.78
C PRO A 68 -9.45 -12.74 -4.87
N PHE A 69 -8.35 -13.37 -4.45
CA PHE A 69 -7.31 -13.89 -5.31
C PHE A 69 -7.03 -15.36 -5.00
N GLN A 70 -6.41 -16.03 -5.96
CA GLN A 70 -5.71 -17.29 -5.77
C GLN A 70 -4.22 -17.01 -6.04
N ILE A 71 -3.31 -17.74 -5.39
CA ILE A 71 -1.88 -17.62 -5.68
C ILE A 71 -1.63 -18.01 -7.15
N GLN A 72 -0.92 -17.15 -7.87
CA GLN A 72 -0.51 -17.36 -9.26
C GLN A 72 0.98 -17.06 -9.39
N GLY A 73 1.70 -17.93 -10.11
CA GLY A 73 3.10 -17.70 -10.40
C GLY A 73 3.30 -16.38 -11.13
N ASN A 74 4.37 -15.67 -10.80
CA ASN A 74 4.79 -14.37 -11.31
C ASN A 74 3.86 -13.20 -10.96
N VAL A 75 2.86 -13.44 -10.11
CA VAL A 75 1.91 -12.41 -9.67
C VAL A 75 2.16 -12.06 -8.21
N TYR A 76 2.44 -10.79 -7.95
CA TYR A 76 2.49 -10.22 -6.62
C TYR A 76 1.24 -9.38 -6.37
N VAL A 77 0.55 -9.63 -5.25
CA VAL A 77 -0.53 -8.77 -4.77
C VAL A 77 -0.08 -8.13 -3.47
N GLU A 78 -0.05 -6.80 -3.44
CA GLU A 78 0.34 -6.04 -2.25
C GLU A 78 -0.74 -6.05 -1.17
N LYS A 79 -0.35 -5.73 0.07
CA LYS A 79 -1.27 -5.52 1.18
C LYS A 79 -2.39 -4.55 0.75
N PRO A 80 -3.66 -4.91 0.97
CA PRO A 80 -4.78 -4.06 0.56
C PRO A 80 -4.80 -2.75 1.33
N ILE A 81 -5.26 -1.69 0.68
CA ILE A 81 -5.64 -0.44 1.35
C ILE A 81 -7.15 -0.31 1.46
N TRP A 82 -7.61 0.31 2.54
CA TRP A 82 -9.03 0.62 2.75
C TRP A 82 -9.35 2.06 2.33
N ASN A 83 -10.34 2.18 1.43
CA ASN A 83 -10.80 3.45 0.87
C ASN A 83 -12.32 3.52 0.90
N ASN A 84 -12.87 3.91 2.07
CA ASN A 84 -14.30 4.20 2.26
C ASN A 84 -15.26 3.09 1.79
N GLY A 85 -15.13 1.88 2.35
CA GLY A 85 -16.00 0.74 2.00
C GLY A 85 -15.47 -0.13 0.85
N ILE A 86 -14.35 0.28 0.25
CA ILE A 86 -13.75 -0.40 -0.90
C ILE A 86 -12.31 -0.77 -0.55
N PHE A 87 -11.94 -2.01 -0.83
CA PHE A 87 -10.54 -2.42 -0.84
C PHE A 87 -9.92 -2.12 -2.18
N ASN A 88 -8.72 -1.55 -2.18
CA ASN A 88 -7.90 -1.43 -3.38
C ASN A 88 -6.63 -2.29 -3.26
N PHE A 89 -6.29 -2.95 -4.36
CA PHE A 89 -5.14 -3.84 -4.45
C PHE A 89 -4.22 -3.38 -5.58
N LEU A 90 -2.92 -3.33 -5.28
CA LEU A 90 -1.86 -3.31 -6.28
C LEU A 90 -1.55 -4.74 -6.66
N VAL A 91 -1.64 -5.05 -7.95
CA VAL A 91 -1.32 -6.37 -8.49
C VAL A 91 -0.28 -6.19 -9.58
N VAL A 92 0.88 -6.80 -9.43
CA VAL A 92 1.95 -6.78 -10.43
C VAL A 92 2.11 -8.18 -10.99
N ASP A 93 2.00 -8.31 -12.31
CA ASP A 93 2.28 -9.52 -13.06
C ASP A 93 3.62 -9.33 -13.79
N PHE A 94 4.66 -10.01 -13.31
CA PHE A 94 6.00 -9.87 -13.86
C PHE A 94 6.16 -10.55 -15.22
N HIS A 95 5.38 -11.61 -15.49
CA HIS A 95 5.43 -12.32 -16.76
C HIS A 95 4.79 -11.50 -17.89
N GLU A 96 3.57 -11.01 -17.63
CA GLU A 96 2.84 -10.14 -18.56
C GLU A 96 3.37 -8.70 -18.56
N LYS A 97 4.23 -8.35 -17.59
CA LYS A 97 4.78 -7.01 -17.38
C LYS A 97 3.69 -5.96 -17.20
N LEU A 98 2.71 -6.26 -16.35
CA LEU A 98 1.56 -5.40 -16.09
C LEU A 98 1.46 -5.01 -14.62
N ILE A 99 1.10 -3.76 -14.38
CA ILE A 99 0.63 -3.27 -13.09
C ILE A 99 -0.89 -3.08 -13.20
N LYS A 100 -1.65 -3.63 -12.26
CA LYS A 100 -3.12 -3.53 -12.21
C LYS A 100 -3.54 -2.97 -10.86
N ILE A 101 -4.36 -1.93 -10.90
CA ILE A 101 -5.08 -1.45 -9.71
C ILE A 101 -6.46 -2.10 -9.76
N LYS A 102 -6.80 -2.87 -8.72
CA LYS A 102 -8.10 -3.51 -8.60
C LYS A 102 -8.87 -2.97 -7.41
N LYS A 103 -10.19 -3.04 -7.48
CA LYS A 103 -11.08 -2.80 -6.35
C LYS A 103 -11.87 -4.06 -6.00
N TYR A 104 -12.10 -4.25 -4.70
CA TYR A 104 -12.95 -5.29 -4.18
C TYR A 104 -13.99 -4.68 -3.25
N ILE A 105 -15.26 -5.03 -3.48
CA ILE A 105 -16.39 -4.60 -2.65
C ILE A 105 -16.87 -5.84 -1.87
N PRO A 106 -16.64 -5.92 -0.55
CA PRO A 106 -16.96 -7.11 0.25
C PRO A 106 -18.42 -7.55 0.13
N GLU A 107 -19.36 -6.61 0.25
CA GLU A 107 -20.81 -6.87 0.15
C GLU A 107 -21.22 -7.53 -1.17
N LYS A 108 -20.51 -7.23 -2.26
CA LYS A 108 -20.79 -7.76 -3.60
C LYS A 108 -19.91 -8.95 -3.95
N GLN A 109 -18.91 -9.24 -3.10
CA GLN A 109 -17.81 -10.16 -3.34
C GLN A 109 -17.23 -10.04 -4.76
N LYS A 110 -17.12 -8.81 -5.27
CA LYS A 110 -16.77 -8.53 -6.66
C LYS A 110 -15.41 -7.86 -6.74
N LEU A 111 -14.49 -8.49 -7.49
CA LEU A 111 -13.20 -7.93 -7.86
C LEU A 111 -13.29 -7.30 -9.26
N GLU A 112 -12.90 -6.04 -9.39
CA GLU A 112 -12.94 -5.30 -10.66
C GLU A 112 -11.60 -4.60 -10.90
N VAL A 113 -11.18 -4.52 -12.16
CA VAL A 113 -10.00 -3.73 -12.56
C VAL A 113 -10.40 -2.26 -12.66
N ILE A 114 -9.62 -1.38 -12.04
CA ILE A 114 -9.75 0.08 -12.17
C ILE A 114 -8.92 0.57 -13.34
N THR A 115 -7.66 0.16 -13.40
CA THR A 115 -6.74 0.50 -14.48
C THR A 115 -5.65 -0.56 -14.61
N GLU A 116 -5.06 -0.63 -15.80
CA GLU A 116 -3.88 -1.42 -16.09
C GLU A 116 -2.81 -0.49 -16.69
N LEU A 117 -1.55 -0.69 -16.32
CA LEU A 117 -0.39 0.07 -16.74
C LEU A 117 0.70 -0.90 -17.16
N SER A 118 1.62 -0.47 -18.03
CA SER A 118 2.82 -1.26 -18.30
C SER A 118 3.75 -1.21 -17.09
N LEU A 119 4.37 -2.32 -16.73
CA LEU A 119 5.43 -2.36 -15.71
C LEU A 119 6.61 -1.46 -16.10
N SER A 120 6.81 -1.19 -17.39
CA SER A 120 7.81 -0.24 -17.88
C SER A 120 7.49 1.24 -17.64
N GLU A 121 6.33 1.57 -17.08
CA GLU A 121 5.99 2.96 -16.69
C GLU A 121 6.70 3.40 -15.41
N VAL A 122 7.28 2.45 -14.67
CA VAL A 122 8.13 2.70 -13.51
C VAL A 122 9.52 2.16 -13.79
N GLU A 123 10.52 2.76 -13.18
CA GLU A 123 11.92 2.29 -13.28
C GLU A 123 12.08 0.91 -12.64
N ASP A 124 11.47 0.72 -11.48
CA ASP A 124 11.43 -0.52 -10.71
C ASP A 124 10.21 -0.51 -9.77
N CYS A 125 10.06 -1.58 -8.98
CA CYS A 125 9.00 -1.66 -7.98
C CYS A 125 9.41 -1.17 -6.57
N TYR A 126 10.54 -0.48 -6.43
CA TYR A 126 11.02 -0.03 -5.12
C TYR A 126 10.07 0.98 -4.48
N ASN A 127 9.50 0.63 -3.33
CA ASN A 127 8.44 1.39 -2.66
C ASN A 127 7.25 1.76 -3.58
N LEU A 128 6.92 0.92 -4.56
CA LEU A 128 5.73 1.09 -5.38
C LEU A 128 4.49 0.63 -4.58
N LYS A 129 3.60 1.56 -4.25
CA LYS A 129 2.45 1.28 -3.37
C LYS A 129 1.21 2.10 -3.75
N LEU A 130 0.05 1.66 -3.26
CA LEU A 130 -1.17 2.45 -3.34
C LEU A 130 -1.33 3.35 -2.12
N GLU A 131 -1.86 4.55 -2.37
CA GLU A 131 -2.20 5.53 -1.36
C GLU A 131 -3.65 5.98 -1.53
N THR A 132 -4.26 6.46 -0.45
CA THR A 132 -5.66 6.90 -0.43
C THR A 132 -5.79 8.42 -0.57
N THR A 133 -6.98 8.85 -1.01
CA THR A 133 -7.50 10.23 -0.92
C THR A 133 -6.81 11.29 -1.82
N PRO A 134 -6.93 11.20 -3.15
CA PRO A 134 -7.58 10.15 -3.95
C PRO A 134 -6.68 8.94 -4.18
N LEU A 135 -7.28 7.83 -4.61
CA LEU A 135 -6.55 6.61 -4.96
C LEU A 135 -5.40 6.93 -5.92
N THR A 136 -4.19 6.57 -5.53
CA THR A 136 -2.96 6.96 -6.23
C THR A 136 -1.98 5.80 -6.20
N LEU A 137 -1.33 5.54 -7.33
CA LEU A 137 -0.16 4.66 -7.40
C LEU A 137 1.08 5.54 -7.28
N GLY A 138 1.78 5.41 -6.15
CA GLY A 138 2.98 6.16 -5.82
C GLY A 138 4.23 5.28 -5.86
N ARG A 139 5.38 5.85 -6.21
CA ARG A 139 6.71 5.23 -6.09
C ARG A 139 7.70 6.16 -5.41
N SER A 140 8.52 5.64 -4.50
CA SER A 140 9.63 6.34 -3.85
C SER A 140 10.94 5.58 -4.06
N GLY A 141 11.61 5.82 -5.18
CA GLY A 141 12.77 5.04 -5.68
C GLY A 141 14.11 5.30 -4.97
N ASN A 142 14.12 5.97 -3.81
CA ASN A 142 15.35 6.44 -3.13
C ASN A 142 16.27 7.32 -4.02
N ASP A 143 15.69 7.97 -5.03
CA ASP A 143 16.35 8.86 -5.99
C ASP A 143 16.15 10.35 -5.63
N GLY A 144 15.57 10.63 -4.47
CA GLY A 144 15.18 11.97 -4.03
C GLY A 144 13.84 12.44 -4.60
N PHE A 145 13.05 11.53 -5.18
CA PHE A 145 11.75 11.85 -5.73
C PHE A 145 10.64 10.91 -5.24
N TYR A 146 9.43 11.48 -5.20
CA TYR A 146 8.19 10.72 -5.18
C TYR A 146 7.49 10.87 -6.53
N GLU A 147 7.07 9.75 -7.10
CA GLU A 147 6.41 9.67 -8.39
C GLU A 147 4.95 9.29 -8.20
N ILE A 148 4.04 10.16 -8.67
CA ILE A 148 2.64 9.81 -8.89
C ILE A 148 2.58 9.13 -10.25
N VAL A 149 2.65 7.80 -10.27
CA VAL A 149 2.60 6.98 -11.49
C VAL A 149 1.21 7.03 -12.11
N TRP A 150 0.17 7.02 -11.27
CA TRP A 150 -1.22 7.18 -11.67
C TRP A 150 -2.01 7.88 -10.56
N PRO A 151 -2.96 8.79 -10.86
CA PRO A 151 -3.49 9.11 -12.20
C PRO A 151 -2.78 10.25 -12.93
N GLU A 152 -1.93 11.03 -12.26
CA GLU A 152 -1.49 12.33 -12.78
C GLU A 152 -0.15 12.32 -13.53
N LYS A 153 0.66 11.26 -13.40
CA LYS A 153 2.02 11.16 -13.97
C LYS A 153 2.90 12.36 -13.60
N LYS A 154 3.23 12.46 -12.31
CA LYS A 154 4.05 13.55 -11.76
C LYS A 154 5.27 13.03 -11.01
N LYS A 155 6.31 13.85 -10.98
CA LYS A 155 7.53 13.60 -10.21
C LYS A 155 7.80 14.82 -9.32
N ILE A 156 7.94 14.58 -8.01
CA ILE A 156 8.03 15.61 -6.98
C ILE A 156 9.32 15.38 -6.21
N ALA A 157 10.16 16.41 -6.07
CA ALA A 157 11.38 16.31 -5.27
C ALA A 157 11.01 16.23 -3.78
N ILE A 158 11.63 15.29 -3.08
CA ILE A 158 11.45 15.06 -1.64
C ILE A 158 12.80 15.05 -0.93
N GLY A 159 12.77 15.26 0.38
CA GLY A 159 13.95 15.19 1.24
C GLY A 159 14.48 13.75 1.38
N LYS A 160 15.75 13.61 1.77
CA LYS A 160 16.41 12.30 1.91
C LYS A 160 15.83 11.42 3.01
N THR A 161 15.28 12.05 4.04
CA THR A 161 14.65 11.38 5.18
C THR A 161 13.12 11.51 5.13
N GLU A 162 12.58 12.00 4.01
CA GLU A 162 11.14 12.17 3.82
C GLU A 162 10.50 10.86 3.34
N THR A 163 9.39 10.47 3.96
CA THR A 163 8.58 9.32 3.52
C THR A 163 7.13 9.74 3.30
N VAL A 164 6.56 9.39 2.14
CA VAL A 164 5.15 9.71 1.86
C VAL A 164 4.22 8.90 2.75
N LEU A 165 3.34 9.62 3.45
CA LEU A 165 2.30 9.06 4.32
C LEU A 165 1.00 8.89 3.52
N PHE A 166 0.50 9.97 2.94
CA PHE A 166 -0.72 10.01 2.13
C PHE A 166 -0.84 11.37 1.43
N ARG A 167 -1.89 11.54 0.64
CA ARG A 167 -2.28 12.85 0.11
C ARG A 167 -3.72 13.21 0.47
N ASP A 168 -4.03 14.50 0.39
CA ASP A 168 -5.38 15.05 0.45
C ASP A 168 -5.53 16.08 -0.68
N GLY A 169 -6.09 15.64 -1.80
CA GLY A 169 -6.12 16.41 -3.04
C GLY A 169 -4.70 16.78 -3.48
N ASP A 170 -4.42 18.08 -3.61
CA ASP A 170 -3.11 18.61 -4.00
C ASP A 170 -2.09 18.74 -2.85
N ARG A 171 -2.43 18.32 -1.64
CA ARG A 171 -1.53 18.33 -0.48
C ARG A 171 -0.90 16.95 -0.29
N LEU A 172 0.42 16.86 -0.41
CA LEU A 172 1.19 15.65 -0.13
C LEU A 172 1.72 15.71 1.30
N TYR A 173 1.37 14.73 2.13
CA TYR A 173 1.82 14.62 3.51
C TYR A 173 2.97 13.63 3.59
N LEU A 174 4.08 14.06 4.19
CA LEU A 174 5.29 13.26 4.39
C LEU A 174 5.70 13.30 5.87
N SER A 175 6.28 12.21 6.35
CA SER A 175 7.10 12.25 7.56
C SER A 175 8.53 12.64 7.17
N GLU A 176 9.29 13.23 8.07
CA GLU A 176 10.71 13.56 7.92
C GLU A 176 11.39 13.29 9.25
N TRP A 177 12.22 12.25 9.29
CA TRP A 177 13.00 11.94 10.47
C TRP A 177 14.33 12.69 10.48
N TYR A 178 14.81 13.02 11.68
CA TYR A 178 16.16 13.52 11.92
C TYR A 178 16.63 13.15 13.33
N GLU A 179 17.94 13.14 13.55
CA GLU A 179 18.53 12.84 14.86
C GLU A 179 19.43 14.00 15.32
N ASP A 180 19.11 14.61 16.46
CA ASP A 180 19.96 15.65 17.08
C ASP A 180 19.67 15.87 18.58
N PRO A 181 20.35 15.17 19.52
CA PRO A 181 21.02 13.90 19.36
C PRO A 181 20.04 12.71 19.39
N GLU A 182 18.77 12.96 19.71
CA GLU A 182 17.69 11.96 19.79
C GLU A 182 16.86 11.95 18.50
N TYR A 183 16.09 10.90 18.29
CA TYR A 183 15.20 10.77 17.12
C TYR A 183 14.00 11.71 17.22
N HIS A 184 13.77 12.46 16.16
CA HIS A 184 12.63 13.35 16.00
C HIS A 184 11.96 13.09 14.65
N GLU A 185 10.68 13.46 14.57
CA GLU A 185 9.88 13.41 13.35
C GLU A 185 9.19 14.75 13.12
N ASN A 186 9.12 15.13 11.85
CA ASN A 186 8.29 16.23 11.40
C ASN A 186 7.23 15.71 10.44
N VAL A 187 6.06 16.34 10.46
CA VAL A 187 5.10 16.29 9.37
C VAL A 187 5.42 17.43 8.40
N ILE A 188 5.72 17.06 7.16
CA ILE A 188 5.90 17.97 6.02
C ILE A 188 4.66 17.91 5.15
N VAL A 189 4.16 19.06 4.72
CA VAL A 189 3.12 19.14 3.69
C VAL A 189 3.67 19.87 2.49
N ARG A 190 3.62 19.23 1.32
CA ARG A 190 4.01 19.81 0.03
C ARG A 190 2.79 20.06 -0.86
N ASN A 191 2.87 21.08 -1.69
CA ASN A 191 1.94 21.27 -2.80
C ASN A 191 2.38 20.36 -3.97
N ILE A 192 1.50 19.49 -4.45
CA ILE A 192 1.78 18.54 -5.54
C ILE A 192 2.03 19.22 -6.90
N GLN A 193 1.48 20.43 -7.10
CA GLN A 193 1.64 21.18 -8.35
C GLN A 193 3.00 21.87 -8.43
N THR A 194 3.51 22.40 -7.30
CA THR A 194 4.77 23.17 -7.28
C THR A 194 5.95 22.41 -6.67
N GLY A 195 5.69 21.37 -5.87
CA GLY A 195 6.67 20.65 -5.06
C GLY A 195 7.13 21.40 -3.80
N GLU A 196 6.64 22.61 -3.58
CA GLU A 196 7.05 23.47 -2.47
C GLU A 196 6.47 22.97 -1.14
N ILE A 197 7.28 23.08 -0.07
CA ILE A 197 6.81 22.87 1.30
C ILE A 197 5.89 24.03 1.68
N ILE A 198 4.64 23.71 2.01
CA ILE A 198 3.64 24.67 2.46
C ILE A 198 3.45 24.66 3.98
N GLU A 199 3.78 23.55 4.64
CA GLU A 199 3.73 23.41 6.10
C GLU A 199 4.84 22.46 6.57
N LYS A 200 5.44 22.79 7.71
CA LYS A 200 6.36 21.92 8.44
C LYS A 200 6.07 22.08 9.93
N SER A 201 6.01 20.95 10.63
CA SER A 201 5.69 20.92 12.06
C SER A 201 6.21 19.65 12.69
N GLU A 202 6.68 19.74 13.93
CA GLU A 202 7.11 18.58 14.71
C GLU A 202 5.93 17.63 14.97
N GLY A 203 6.26 16.35 15.05
CA GLY A 203 5.35 15.30 15.46
C GLY A 203 5.11 14.22 14.41
N TYR A 204 4.22 13.30 14.77
CA TYR A 204 3.83 12.15 13.97
C TYR A 204 2.41 12.35 13.44
N LEU A 205 2.08 11.67 12.34
CA LEU A 205 0.73 11.63 11.81
C LEU A 205 0.29 10.19 11.64
N ARG A 206 -0.84 9.84 12.27
CA ARG A 206 -1.42 8.50 12.19
C ARG A 206 -2.81 8.57 11.58
N ARG A 207 -3.07 7.72 10.59
CA ARG A 207 -4.42 7.55 10.04
C ARG A 207 -5.20 6.56 10.89
N LEU A 208 -6.45 6.91 11.14
CA LEU A 208 -7.41 6.15 11.92
C LEU A 208 -8.64 5.82 11.06
N PRO A 209 -9.58 5.01 11.58
CA PRO A 209 -10.83 4.76 10.89
C PRO A 209 -11.58 6.05 10.50
N ASN A 210 -12.39 5.95 9.43
CA ASN A 210 -13.28 7.03 8.98
C ASN A 210 -12.57 8.33 8.56
N ASN A 211 -11.38 8.23 7.95
CA ASN A 211 -10.55 9.37 7.51
C ASN A 211 -10.24 10.37 8.64
N VAL A 212 -10.13 9.86 9.87
CA VAL A 212 -9.65 10.63 11.01
C VAL A 212 -8.13 10.51 11.06
N TYR A 213 -7.44 11.60 11.38
CA TYR A 213 -5.98 11.62 11.53
C TYR A 213 -5.63 12.24 12.86
N TRP A 214 -4.73 11.59 13.60
CA TRP A 214 -4.15 12.14 14.82
C TRP A 214 -2.74 12.63 14.56
N LYS A 215 -2.47 13.84 15.02
CA LYS A 215 -1.13 14.41 15.09
C LYS A 215 -0.69 14.44 16.54
N ILE A 216 0.51 13.94 16.81
CA ILE A 216 1.12 13.84 18.15
C ILE A 216 2.42 14.60 18.13
#